data_AF-A0AAU6EXM2-F1
#
_entry.id   AF-A0AAU6EXM2-F1
#
_cell.length_a   1.000
_cell.length_b   1.000
_cell.length_c   1.000
_cell.angle_alpha   90.00
_cell.angle_beta   90.00
_cell.angle_gamma   90.00
#
_symmetry.space_group_name_H-M   'P 1'
#
loop_
_entity.id
_entity.type
_entity.pdbx_description
1 polymer ?
#
loop_
_entity_poly.entity_id
_entity_poly.type
_entity_poly.pdbx_seq_one_letter_code
_entity_poly.pdbx_strand_id
1 'polypeptide(L)'
;MHTAFEADAVVLDVLSLTSETLDMHLGAQAKRIAGGEISPRSIRLRLMVPDVTGMRLAFPRAVGDSDDDRPRKRHRDMVLSHARSLRELLSDLQRRGLVDEVGAEIRTVPLTPTLKLYLLNGEQLLEGYYTLGEWTPAPAEGAGGAIVDSIGLGAELFPYSRRDQAFKVEAAQRFFDSYWEQLGRDMDFGDADS
;
A
#
# COMPACT_ATOMS: atom_id res chain seq x y z
N MET A 1 11.94 -3.44 -4.37
CA MET A 1 10.98 -4.57 -4.32
C MET A 1 11.64 -5.89 -4.71
N HIS A 2 12.11 -6.05 -5.95
CA HIS A 2 12.64 -7.33 -6.47
C HIS A 2 13.76 -7.95 -5.60
N THR A 3 14.83 -7.22 -5.31
CA THR A 3 15.97 -7.69 -4.50
C THR A 3 15.62 -7.91 -3.02
N ALA A 4 14.61 -7.22 -2.49
CA ALA A 4 14.23 -7.37 -1.08
C ALA A 4 13.65 -8.77 -0.80
N PHE A 5 12.98 -9.36 -1.79
CA PHE A 5 12.37 -10.70 -1.69
C PHE A 5 13.35 -11.85 -1.88
N GLU A 6 14.62 -11.56 -2.19
CA GLU A 6 15.70 -12.56 -2.27
C GLU A 6 16.33 -12.83 -0.90
N ALA A 7 15.97 -12.05 0.13
CA ALA A 7 16.40 -12.28 1.50
C ALA A 7 15.61 -13.41 2.17
N ASP A 8 16.26 -14.13 3.09
CA ASP A 8 15.61 -15.13 3.95
C ASP A 8 14.43 -14.55 4.74
N ALA A 9 14.59 -13.33 5.26
CA ALA A 9 13.58 -12.63 6.03
C ALA A 9 13.22 -11.32 5.33
N VAL A 10 11.99 -11.25 4.82
CA VAL A 10 11.45 -10.09 4.12
C VAL A 10 10.59 -9.28 5.09
N VAL A 11 10.90 -7.99 5.23
CA VAL A 11 10.14 -7.05 6.05
C VAL A 11 9.77 -5.85 5.20
N LEU A 12 8.49 -5.52 5.17
CA LEU A 12 7.93 -4.44 4.38
C LEU A 12 7.14 -3.51 5.29
N ASP A 13 7.54 -2.25 5.36
CA ASP A 13 6.80 -1.18 6.01
C ASP A 13 6.36 -0.18 4.94
N VAL A 14 5.05 -0.10 4.69
CA VAL A 14 4.51 0.62 3.53
C VAL A 14 3.44 1.62 3.94
N LEU A 15 3.56 2.88 3.49
CA LEU A 15 2.49 3.87 3.51
C LEU A 15 2.05 4.16 2.07
N SER A 16 0.76 3.97 1.78
CA SER A 16 0.22 4.13 0.43
C SER A 16 -1.22 4.64 0.46
N LEU A 17 -1.61 5.33 -0.59
CA LEU A 17 -2.99 5.80 -0.79
C LEU A 17 -3.95 4.66 -1.10
N THR A 18 -3.61 3.75 -2.03
CA THR A 18 -4.48 2.62 -2.43
C THR A 18 -3.88 1.25 -2.24
N SER A 19 -2.56 1.15 -2.09
CA SER A 19 -1.79 -0.12 -2.14
C SER A 19 -1.84 -0.89 -3.48
N GLU A 20 -2.46 -0.35 -4.54
CA GLU A 20 -2.56 -0.99 -5.86
C GLU A 20 -1.19 -1.42 -6.43
N THR A 21 -0.21 -0.50 -6.42
CA THR A 21 1.15 -0.81 -6.92
C THR A 21 1.84 -1.89 -6.07
N LEU A 22 1.60 -1.90 -4.74
CA LEU A 22 2.14 -2.91 -3.83
C LEU A 22 1.55 -4.29 -4.15
N ASP A 23 0.23 -4.36 -4.33
CA ASP A 23 -0.52 -5.57 -4.70
C ASP A 23 0.01 -6.21 -5.99
N MET A 24 0.20 -5.40 -7.04
CA MET A 24 0.81 -5.87 -8.29
C MET A 24 2.22 -6.42 -8.09
N HIS A 25 3.08 -5.70 -7.36
CA HIS A 25 4.46 -6.14 -7.13
C HIS A 25 4.53 -7.39 -6.28
N LEU A 26 3.72 -7.50 -5.23
CA LEU A 26 3.67 -8.67 -4.37
C LEU A 26 3.15 -9.89 -5.14
N GLY A 27 2.14 -9.70 -6.00
CA GLY A 27 1.67 -10.75 -6.91
C GLY A 27 2.77 -11.28 -7.82
N ALA A 28 3.67 -10.40 -8.31
CA ALA A 28 4.83 -10.83 -9.07
C ALA A 28 5.85 -11.61 -8.22
N GLN A 29 6.08 -11.22 -6.96
CA GLN A 29 6.97 -11.98 -6.07
C GLN A 29 6.38 -13.33 -5.67
N ALA A 30 5.08 -13.41 -5.40
CA ALA A 30 4.38 -14.65 -5.10
C ALA A 30 4.51 -15.67 -6.25
N LYS A 31 4.49 -15.21 -7.51
CA LYS A 31 4.75 -16.07 -8.68
C LYS A 31 6.18 -16.61 -8.70
N ARG A 32 7.18 -15.77 -8.41
CA ARG A 32 8.60 -16.21 -8.29
C ARG A 32 8.78 -17.24 -7.18
N ILE A 33 8.13 -17.03 -6.03
CA ILE A 33 8.14 -17.98 -4.90
C ILE A 33 7.51 -19.31 -5.33
N ALA A 34 6.32 -19.27 -5.92
CA ALA A 34 5.63 -20.47 -6.39
C ALA A 34 6.40 -21.23 -7.49
N GLY A 35 7.20 -20.51 -8.29
CA GLY A 35 8.09 -21.08 -9.29
C GLY A 35 9.43 -21.59 -8.75
N GLY A 36 9.73 -21.37 -7.46
CA GLY A 36 11.01 -21.75 -6.84
C GLY A 36 12.20 -20.87 -7.24
N GLU A 37 11.95 -19.71 -7.86
CA GLU A 37 13.02 -18.75 -8.22
C GLU A 37 13.63 -18.08 -6.98
N ILE A 38 12.81 -17.90 -5.95
CA ILE A 38 13.18 -17.34 -4.64
C ILE A 38 12.44 -18.11 -3.55
N SER A 39 13.02 -18.18 -2.34
CA SER A 39 12.47 -18.96 -1.23
C SER A 39 12.69 -18.25 0.11
N PRO A 40 12.03 -17.10 0.35
CA PRO A 40 12.09 -16.45 1.65
C PRO A 40 11.48 -17.37 2.71
N ARG A 41 12.11 -17.44 3.89
CA ARG A 41 11.60 -18.19 5.04
C ARG A 41 10.50 -17.44 5.77
N SER A 42 10.56 -16.10 5.77
CA SER A 42 9.52 -15.27 6.39
C SER A 42 9.20 -14.02 5.59
N ILE A 43 7.92 -13.62 5.59
CA ILE A 43 7.45 -12.34 5.05
C ILE A 43 6.61 -11.61 6.10
N ARG A 44 7.00 -10.39 6.44
CA ARG A 44 6.25 -9.48 7.32
C ARG A 44 5.87 -8.21 6.57
N LEU A 45 4.60 -7.86 6.58
CA LEU A 45 4.06 -6.62 6.01
C LEU A 45 3.36 -5.82 7.10
N ARG A 46 3.79 -4.57 7.31
CA ARG A 46 3.00 -3.51 7.95
C ARG A 46 2.58 -2.51 6.88
N LEU A 47 1.28 -2.40 6.64
CA LEU A 47 0.71 -1.51 5.64
C LEU A 47 -0.16 -0.45 6.30
N MET A 48 0.16 0.83 6.08
CA MET A 48 -0.69 1.96 6.37
C MET A 48 -1.39 2.46 5.11
N VAL A 49 -2.70 2.59 5.19
CA VAL A 49 -3.58 3.18 4.16
C VAL A 49 -4.42 4.31 4.77
N PRO A 50 -4.97 5.25 3.99
CA PRO A 50 -5.87 6.27 4.53
C PRO A 50 -7.08 5.64 5.23
N ASP A 51 -7.57 6.31 6.27
CA ASP A 51 -8.91 6.07 6.79
C ASP A 51 -9.94 6.55 5.76
N VAL A 52 -10.59 5.57 5.12
CA VAL A 52 -11.57 5.74 4.05
C VAL A 52 -13.02 5.62 4.53
N THR A 53 -13.23 5.43 5.84
CA THR A 53 -14.58 5.30 6.43
C THR A 53 -14.87 6.43 7.42
N GLY A 54 -13.89 6.84 8.21
CA GLY A 54 -14.01 7.85 9.27
C GLY A 54 -13.56 9.26 8.88
N MET A 55 -12.98 9.45 7.69
CA MET A 55 -12.41 10.74 7.28
C MET A 55 -12.74 11.11 5.83
N ARG A 56 -12.91 12.42 5.59
CA ARG A 56 -12.97 12.98 4.24
C ARG A 56 -11.57 13.28 3.72
N LEU A 57 -11.11 12.51 2.75
CA LEU A 57 -9.81 12.73 2.09
C LEU A 57 -9.78 14.02 1.28
N ALA A 58 -8.59 14.61 1.15
CA ALA A 58 -8.37 15.79 0.31
C ALA A 58 -8.55 15.48 -1.19
N PHE A 59 -8.28 14.24 -1.60
CA PHE A 59 -8.53 13.67 -2.91
C PHE A 59 -8.75 12.14 -2.77
N PRO A 60 -9.46 11.49 -3.71
CA PRO A 60 -10.10 12.07 -4.88
C PRO A 60 -11.36 12.89 -4.59
N ARG A 61 -11.68 13.83 -5.49
CA ARG A 61 -12.91 14.64 -5.47
C ARG A 61 -13.41 14.93 -6.88
N ALA A 62 -14.71 15.14 -7.07
CA ALA A 62 -15.23 15.45 -8.41
C ALA A 62 -14.85 16.88 -8.82
N VAL A 63 -14.68 17.08 -10.13
CA VAL A 63 -14.48 18.40 -10.71
C VAL A 63 -15.82 19.14 -10.72
N GLY A 64 -15.85 20.34 -10.15
CA GLY A 64 -17.05 21.19 -10.12
C GLY A 64 -18.04 20.91 -8.98
N ASP A 65 -17.93 19.77 -8.29
CA ASP A 65 -18.72 19.45 -7.10
C ASP A 65 -17.85 18.67 -6.10
N SER A 66 -17.24 19.36 -5.13
CA SER A 66 -16.39 18.69 -4.13
C SER A 66 -17.18 17.77 -3.20
N ASP A 67 -18.48 17.97 -3.06
CA ASP A 67 -19.31 17.24 -2.10
C ASP A 67 -19.84 15.93 -2.68
N ASP A 68 -19.82 15.77 -4.01
CA ASP A 68 -20.01 14.48 -4.66
C ASP A 68 -19.09 13.40 -4.05
N ASP A 69 -19.73 12.37 -3.50
CA ASP A 69 -19.08 11.30 -2.77
C ASP A 69 -18.66 10.14 -3.66
N ARG A 70 -19.12 10.09 -4.91
CA ARG A 70 -18.82 8.99 -5.85
C ARG A 70 -17.32 8.72 -6.02
N PRO A 71 -16.44 9.73 -6.19
CA PRO A 71 -14.99 9.50 -6.27
C PRO A 71 -14.40 8.91 -4.98
N ARG A 72 -14.89 9.35 -3.81
CA ARG A 72 -14.44 8.85 -2.51
C ARG A 72 -14.91 7.42 -2.25
N LYS A 73 -16.16 7.08 -2.63
CA LYS A 73 -16.66 5.70 -2.55
C LYS A 73 -15.83 4.77 -3.42
N ARG A 74 -15.59 5.13 -4.68
CA ARG A 74 -14.69 4.39 -5.57
C ARG A 74 -13.32 4.19 -4.93
N HIS A 75 -12.74 5.25 -4.38
CA HIS A 75 -11.44 5.20 -3.72
C HIS A 75 -11.41 4.22 -2.55
N ARG A 76 -12.41 4.32 -1.65
CA ARG A 76 -12.59 3.40 -0.54
C ARG A 76 -12.64 1.95 -1.02
N ASP A 77 -13.43 1.68 -2.06
CA ASP A 77 -13.59 0.33 -2.60
C ASP A 77 -12.26 -0.20 -3.17
N MET A 78 -11.44 0.65 -3.82
CA MET A 78 -10.08 0.29 -4.23
C MET A 78 -9.18 -0.04 -3.04
N VAL A 79 -9.14 0.82 -2.00
CA VAL A 79 -8.32 0.60 -0.81
C VAL A 79 -8.67 -0.73 -0.15
N LEU A 80 -9.96 -1.00 0.04
CA LEU A 80 -10.46 -2.26 0.62
C LEU A 80 -10.09 -3.46 -0.25
N SER A 81 -10.29 -3.36 -1.57
CA SER A 81 -10.01 -4.45 -2.51
C SER A 81 -8.53 -4.83 -2.53
N HIS A 82 -7.61 -3.86 -2.65
CA HIS A 82 -6.18 -4.16 -2.71
C HIS A 82 -5.62 -4.62 -1.36
N ALA A 83 -6.08 -4.04 -0.25
CA ALA A 83 -5.70 -4.50 1.08
C ALA A 83 -6.14 -5.97 1.31
N ARG A 84 -7.35 -6.33 0.86
CA ARG A 84 -7.85 -7.71 0.93
C ARG A 84 -7.02 -8.65 0.04
N SER A 85 -6.76 -8.24 -1.21
CA SER A 85 -5.92 -9.00 -2.15
C SER A 85 -4.55 -9.31 -1.55
N LEU A 86 -3.89 -8.32 -0.95
CA LEU A 86 -2.59 -8.47 -0.28
C LEU A 86 -2.65 -9.49 0.87
N ARG A 87 -3.67 -9.39 1.73
CA ARG A 87 -3.86 -10.32 2.85
C ARG A 87 -4.07 -11.75 2.35
N GLU A 88 -4.92 -11.93 1.35
CA GLU A 88 -5.20 -13.26 0.77
C GLU A 88 -3.97 -13.85 0.08
N LEU A 89 -3.24 -13.03 -0.69
CA LEU A 89 -2.03 -13.46 -1.39
C LEU A 89 -0.96 -13.95 -0.42
N LEU A 90 -0.70 -13.19 0.65
CA LEU A 90 0.26 -13.56 1.69
C LEU A 90 -0.18 -14.81 2.46
N SER A 91 -1.46 -14.88 2.82
CA SER A 91 -2.04 -16.05 3.50
C SER A 91 -1.99 -17.31 2.62
N ASP A 92 -2.15 -17.19 1.30
CA ASP A 92 -2.02 -18.31 0.35
C ASP A 92 -0.59 -18.88 0.32
N LEU A 93 0.43 -18.03 0.31
CA LEU A 93 1.83 -18.48 0.36
C LEU A 93 2.11 -19.35 1.58
N GLN A 94 1.59 -18.94 2.75
CA GLN A 94 1.74 -19.72 3.98
C GLN A 94 0.93 -21.01 3.95
N ARG A 95 -0.36 -20.96 3.55
CA ARG A 95 -1.22 -22.15 3.50
C ARG A 95 -0.69 -23.24 2.57
N ARG A 96 -0.01 -22.84 1.49
CA ARG A 96 0.61 -23.76 0.53
C ARG A 96 1.99 -24.26 0.98
N GLY A 97 2.49 -23.82 2.13
CA GLY A 97 3.81 -24.19 2.64
C GLY A 97 4.95 -23.64 1.79
N LEU A 98 4.73 -22.53 1.06
CA LEU A 98 5.75 -21.91 0.23
C LEU A 98 6.62 -20.91 1.01
N VAL A 99 6.12 -20.43 2.15
CA VAL A 99 6.82 -19.56 3.10
C VAL A 99 6.41 -20.00 4.51
N ASP A 100 7.39 -20.23 5.38
CA ASP A 100 7.14 -20.81 6.71
C ASP A 100 6.36 -19.85 7.63
N GLU A 101 6.77 -18.58 7.64
CA GLU A 101 6.18 -17.55 8.50
C GLU A 101 5.70 -16.36 7.68
N VAL A 102 4.40 -16.07 7.74
CA VAL A 102 3.82 -14.89 7.08
C VAL A 102 3.01 -14.07 8.08
N GLY A 103 3.21 -12.75 8.06
CA GLY A 103 2.44 -11.79 8.83
C GLY A 103 2.05 -10.58 7.99
N ALA A 104 0.78 -10.19 8.02
CA ALA A 104 0.28 -9.01 7.35
C ALA A 104 -0.60 -8.21 8.31
N GLU A 105 -0.08 -7.07 8.78
CA GLU A 105 -0.81 -6.11 9.60
C GLU A 105 -1.17 -4.92 8.71
N ILE A 106 -2.46 -4.61 8.63
CA ILE A 106 -2.97 -3.52 7.80
C ILE A 106 -3.71 -2.55 8.71
N ARG A 107 -3.27 -1.30 8.71
CA ARG A 107 -3.83 -0.22 9.52
C ARG A 107 -4.27 0.95 8.67
N THR A 108 -5.34 1.60 9.08
CA THR A 108 -5.76 2.90 8.57
C THR A 108 -5.10 4.03 9.36
N VAL A 109 -4.80 5.15 8.70
CA VAL A 109 -4.33 6.40 9.31
C VAL A 109 -5.22 7.59 8.95
N PRO A 110 -5.47 8.54 9.87
CA PRO A 110 -6.35 9.68 9.66
C PRO A 110 -5.65 10.81 8.89
N LEU A 111 -5.12 10.51 7.72
CA LEU A 111 -4.50 11.47 6.81
C LEU A 111 -4.75 11.09 5.35
N THR A 112 -4.63 12.05 4.44
CA THR A 112 -4.54 11.77 2.99
C THR A 112 -3.06 11.65 2.62
N PRO A 113 -2.52 10.46 2.29
CA PRO A 113 -1.12 10.31 1.94
C PRO A 113 -0.76 11.18 0.73
N THR A 114 0.27 12.01 0.87
CA THR A 114 0.81 12.85 -0.22
C THR A 114 2.01 12.21 -0.91
N LEU A 115 2.50 11.10 -0.37
CA LEU A 115 3.54 10.27 -0.95
C LEU A 115 3.27 8.78 -0.70
N LYS A 116 3.88 7.96 -1.55
CA LYS A 116 4.15 6.54 -1.36
C LYS A 116 5.46 6.39 -0.61
N LEU A 117 5.51 5.51 0.38
CA LEU A 117 6.74 5.14 1.09
C LEU A 117 6.80 3.63 1.23
N TYR A 118 7.92 3.03 0.84
CA TYR A 118 8.21 1.61 1.01
C TYR A 118 9.57 1.48 1.67
N LEU A 119 9.60 1.00 2.91
CA LEU A 119 10.81 0.56 3.58
C LEU A 119 10.92 -0.96 3.41
N LEU A 120 12.05 -1.40 2.84
CA LEU A 120 12.29 -2.79 2.47
C LEU A 120 13.47 -3.33 3.27
N ASN A 121 13.19 -4.33 4.10
CA ASN A 121 14.14 -5.03 4.97
C ASN A 121 14.95 -4.11 5.91
N GLY A 122 14.47 -2.89 6.18
CA GLY A 122 15.23 -1.86 6.90
C GLY A 122 16.44 -1.29 6.14
N GLU A 123 16.65 -1.73 4.91
CA GLU A 123 17.86 -1.45 4.12
C GLU A 123 17.61 -0.52 2.93
N GLN A 124 16.38 -0.46 2.42
CA GLN A 124 16.03 0.40 1.29
C GLN A 124 14.76 1.18 1.59
N LEU A 125 14.73 2.40 1.09
CA LEU A 125 13.56 3.26 1.08
C LEU A 125 13.22 3.58 -0.38
N LEU A 126 11.97 3.38 -0.77
CA LEU A 126 11.41 3.87 -2.04
C LEU A 126 10.34 4.91 -1.73
N GLU A 127 10.51 6.13 -2.22
CA GLU A 127 9.54 7.22 -2.03
C GLU A 127 8.98 7.68 -3.38
N GLY A 128 7.70 8.00 -3.48
CA GLY A 128 7.13 8.60 -4.69
C GLY A 128 6.02 9.58 -4.36
N TYR A 129 5.96 10.71 -5.06
CA TYR A 129 4.95 11.74 -4.75
C TYR A 129 3.63 11.47 -5.46
N TYR A 130 2.52 11.71 -4.77
CA TYR A 130 1.22 11.75 -5.41
C TYR A 130 1.02 13.13 -6.05
N THR A 131 1.22 13.21 -7.36
CA THR A 131 0.88 14.40 -8.16
C THR A 131 -0.58 14.34 -8.57
N LEU A 132 -1.29 15.45 -8.37
CA LEU A 132 -2.71 15.54 -8.67
C LEU A 132 -2.94 16.01 -10.10
N GLY A 133 -3.96 15.47 -10.74
CA GLY A 133 -4.47 15.99 -11.98
C GLY A 133 -5.92 15.57 -12.22
N GLU A 134 -6.50 16.14 -13.26
CA GLU A 134 -7.88 15.86 -13.65
C GLU A 134 -7.93 14.73 -14.68
N TRP A 135 -8.80 13.75 -14.44
CA TRP A 135 -9.08 12.68 -15.39
C TRP A 135 -10.50 12.16 -15.19
N THR A 136 -11.02 11.47 -16.20
CA THR A 136 -12.37 10.89 -16.15
C THR A 136 -12.26 9.36 -16.08
N PRO A 137 -12.64 8.72 -14.97
CA PRO A 137 -12.67 7.28 -14.86
C PRO A 137 -13.69 6.67 -15.82
N ALA A 138 -13.49 5.40 -16.20
CA ALA A 138 -14.46 4.73 -17.05
C ALA A 138 -15.84 4.71 -16.35
N PRO A 139 -16.96 4.78 -17.09
CA PRO A 139 -18.29 4.81 -16.47
C PRO A 139 -18.56 3.65 -15.49
N ALA A 140 -17.99 2.47 -15.75
CA ALA A 140 -18.09 1.29 -14.89
C ALA A 140 -17.38 1.45 -13.52
N GLU A 141 -16.44 2.39 -13.39
CA GLU A 141 -15.71 2.65 -12.15
C GLU A 141 -16.50 3.57 -11.19
N GLY A 142 -17.69 4.05 -11.59
CA GLY A 142 -18.65 4.67 -10.69
C GLY A 142 -18.30 6.09 -10.20
N ALA A 143 -17.27 6.74 -10.74
CA ALA A 143 -16.80 8.05 -10.27
C ALA A 143 -17.69 9.24 -10.68
N GLY A 144 -18.62 9.05 -11.62
CA GLY A 144 -19.65 10.05 -11.91
C GLY A 144 -19.22 11.24 -12.77
N GLY A 145 -17.98 11.25 -13.31
CA GLY A 145 -17.46 12.31 -14.16
C GLY A 145 -15.96 12.51 -14.00
N ALA A 146 -15.47 13.69 -14.38
CA ALA A 146 -14.08 14.08 -14.16
C ALA A 146 -13.80 14.24 -12.66
N ILE A 147 -12.64 13.76 -12.23
CA ILE A 147 -12.17 13.81 -10.84
C ILE A 147 -10.78 14.43 -10.78
N VAL A 148 -10.49 15.11 -9.68
CA VAL A 148 -9.13 15.41 -9.24
C VAL A 148 -8.66 14.25 -8.38
N ASP A 149 -7.61 13.56 -8.79
CA ASP A 149 -7.02 12.43 -8.06
C ASP A 149 -5.51 12.37 -8.34
N SER A 150 -4.80 11.49 -7.63
CA SER A 150 -3.42 11.17 -7.94
C SER A 150 -3.32 10.41 -9.26
N ILE A 151 -2.49 10.90 -10.18
CA ILE A 151 -2.21 10.21 -11.45
C ILE A 151 -1.10 9.19 -11.18
N GLY A 152 -1.49 8.02 -10.66
CA GLY A 152 -0.60 7.16 -9.88
C GLY A 152 -0.10 5.86 -10.53
N LEU A 153 -0.62 5.46 -11.70
CA LEU A 153 -0.09 4.35 -12.49
C LEU A 153 1.21 4.81 -13.17
N GLY A 154 2.30 4.84 -12.41
CA GLY A 154 3.64 5.22 -12.90
C GLY A 154 4.34 6.34 -12.13
N ALA A 155 3.86 6.74 -10.95
CA ALA A 155 4.59 7.68 -10.11
C ALA A 155 6.00 7.12 -9.84
N GLU A 156 7.02 7.86 -10.28
CA GLU A 156 8.43 7.50 -10.13
C GLU A 156 8.75 7.27 -8.65
N LEU A 157 9.32 6.11 -8.34
CA LEU A 157 9.83 5.82 -7.00
C LEU A 157 11.32 6.16 -6.99
N PHE A 158 11.69 7.08 -6.11
CA PHE A 158 13.06 7.48 -5.85
C PHE A 158 13.68 6.50 -4.85
N PRO A 159 14.71 5.73 -5.25
CA PRO A 159 15.34 4.75 -4.37
C PRO A 159 16.41 5.41 -3.51
N TYR A 160 16.45 4.99 -2.26
CA TYR A 160 17.49 5.33 -1.29
C TYR A 160 17.93 4.05 -0.57
N SER A 161 19.23 3.92 -0.30
CA SER A 161 19.79 2.77 0.41
C SER A 161 20.31 3.20 1.77
N ARG A 162 20.26 2.31 2.76
CA ARG A 162 20.85 2.55 4.08
C ARG A 162 22.38 2.71 3.96
N ARG A 163 22.99 1.99 3.03
CA ARG A 163 24.43 2.08 2.72
C ARG A 163 24.85 3.50 2.35
N ASP A 164 24.08 4.17 1.49
CA ASP A 164 24.46 5.46 0.91
C ASP A 164 23.78 6.64 1.62
N GLN A 165 22.58 6.44 2.18
CA GLN A 165 21.76 7.46 2.83
C GLN A 165 21.14 6.98 4.16
N ALA A 166 21.96 6.39 5.04
CA ALA A 166 21.54 5.84 6.34
C ALA A 166 20.57 6.75 7.11
N PHE A 167 20.92 8.03 7.28
CA PHE A 167 20.10 8.98 8.05
C PHE A 167 18.69 9.13 7.47
N LYS A 168 18.54 9.13 6.14
CA LYS A 168 17.24 9.28 5.48
C LYS A 168 16.39 8.02 5.67
N VAL A 169 16.97 6.84 5.47
CA VAL A 169 16.27 5.56 5.66
C VAL A 169 15.83 5.41 7.13
N GLU A 170 16.71 5.72 8.07
CA GLU A 170 16.37 5.70 9.50
C GLU A 170 15.32 6.75 9.90
N ALA A 171 15.38 7.95 9.32
CA ALA A 171 14.37 8.97 9.58
C ALA A 171 13.00 8.55 9.03
N ALA A 172 12.95 7.93 7.85
CA ALA A 172 11.73 7.36 7.28
C ALA A 172 11.18 6.21 8.14
N GLN A 173 12.05 5.34 8.68
CA GLN A 173 11.64 4.29 9.61
C GLN A 173 11.03 4.87 10.89
N ARG A 174 11.68 5.85 11.51
CA ARG A 174 11.14 6.55 12.70
C ARG A 174 9.81 7.24 12.41
N PHE A 175 9.67 7.85 11.23
CA PHE A 175 8.41 8.42 10.77
C PHE A 175 7.33 7.34 10.66
N PHE A 176 7.62 6.22 9.99
CA PHE A 176 6.68 5.12 9.83
C PHE A 176 6.22 4.57 11.18
N ASP A 177 7.17 4.24 12.07
CA ASP A 177 6.88 3.66 13.38
C ASP A 177 6.04 4.62 14.24
N SER A 178 6.38 5.91 14.24
CA SER A 178 5.61 6.93 14.96
C SER A 178 4.15 6.98 14.48
N TYR A 179 3.91 7.00 13.17
CA TYR A 179 2.55 7.02 12.62
C TYR A 179 1.81 5.71 12.89
N TRP A 180 2.50 4.57 12.74
CA TRP A 180 1.97 3.24 13.00
C TRP A 180 1.47 3.08 14.44
N GLU A 181 2.25 3.56 15.41
CA GLU A 181 1.95 3.45 16.84
C GLU A 181 0.93 4.48 17.31
N GLN A 182 1.07 5.74 16.88
CA GLN A 182 0.30 6.85 17.44
C GLN A 182 -1.05 7.05 16.74
N LEU A 183 -1.12 6.74 15.44
CA LEU A 183 -2.29 7.03 14.60
C LEU A 183 -2.91 5.79 13.97
N GLY A 184 -2.12 4.72 13.77
CA GLY A 184 -2.58 3.50 13.14
C GLY A 184 -3.73 2.84 13.90
N ARG A 185 -4.80 2.49 13.18
CA ARG A 185 -5.91 1.67 13.68
C ARG A 185 -6.06 0.46 12.77
N ASP A 186 -6.30 -0.72 13.35
CA ASP A 186 -6.48 -1.93 12.55
C ASP A 186 -7.61 -1.72 11.54
N MET A 187 -7.35 -2.11 10.29
CA MET A 187 -8.28 -1.88 9.20
C MET A 187 -9.49 -2.79 9.35
N ASP A 188 -10.68 -2.18 9.43
CA ASP A 188 -11.94 -2.89 9.33
C ASP A 188 -12.23 -3.22 7.86
N PHE A 189 -12.25 -4.51 7.53
CA PHE A 189 -12.57 -5.00 6.20
C PHE A 189 -14.07 -5.12 5.94
N GLY A 190 -14.91 -4.87 6.94
CA GLY A 190 -16.37 -5.03 6.84
C GLY A 190 -16.83 -6.49 6.75
N ASP A 191 -15.95 -7.44 7.06
CA ASP A 191 -16.32 -8.85 7.18
C ASP A 191 -17.03 -9.02 8.53
N ALA A 192 -18.36 -9.07 8.50
CA ALA A 192 -19.11 -9.76 9.54
C ALA A 192 -18.68 -11.23 9.50
N ASP A 193 -18.38 -11.81 10.67
CA ASP A 193 -18.21 -13.25 10.83
C ASP A 193 -19.21 -14.03 9.95
N SER A 194 -18.68 -14.87 9.06
CA SER A 194 -19.42 -16.01 8.48
C SER A 194 -18.46 -17.15 8.18
#